data_AF-A0A077ZEH3-F1
#
_entry.id   AF-A0A077ZEH3-F1
#
_cell.length_a   1.000
_cell.length_b   1.000
_cell.length_c   1.000
_cell.angle_alpha   90.00
_cell.angle_beta   90.00
_cell.angle_gamma   90.00
#
_symmetry.space_group_name_H-M   'P 1'
#
loop_
_entity.id
_entity.type
_entity.pdbx_description
1 polymer ?
#
loop_
_entity_poly.entity_id
_entity_poly.type
_entity_poly.pdbx_seq_one_letter_code
_entity_poly.pdbx_strand_id
1 'polypeptide(L)'
;MVTQLLVIRAAESCDRPIEGLPWIYLYWPDGLMKRVRWPVHANFLGRIRTFQIKKSHPAIDGSLPARLPAFANSLQEFIYDPPLTIYGKLMCKLASEYLLQTKANFGSCLGGVAYCSPCLCCIQTLDVLLTNLGDQETKIRIEPGLADFVDHHGFERAPTFYTTEQFGLLKITRVDKNYHPIFQISAWKSSESRAAFCDRQKKVVDSLFDVHKGDVLLLVTQGPNLAAISHALRKMPLEMDITVPMLKKVPKLACCTMEKEGAIFKLVRPLLPPLKCPKSGYLQWDEWDDTIQHGEEEEY
;
A
#
# COMPACT_ATOMS: atom_id res chain seq x y z
N MET A 1 -24.10 -18.30 -9.09
CA MET A 1 -22.68 -18.47 -8.73
C MET A 1 -22.50 -18.01 -7.30
N VAL A 2 -21.62 -18.66 -6.53
CA VAL A 2 -21.32 -18.24 -5.17
C VAL A 2 -20.35 -17.06 -5.27
N THR A 3 -20.74 -15.89 -4.78
CA THR A 3 -19.85 -14.73 -4.71
C THR A 3 -18.75 -15.01 -3.70
N GLN A 4 -17.50 -14.88 -4.13
CA GLN A 4 -16.32 -15.01 -3.28
C GLN A 4 -15.90 -13.63 -2.78
N LEU A 5 -15.51 -13.55 -1.52
CA LEU A 5 -14.85 -12.39 -0.93
C LEU A 5 -13.34 -12.62 -0.95
N LEU A 6 -12.59 -11.80 -1.69
CA LEU A 6 -11.13 -11.81 -1.70
C LEU A 6 -10.61 -10.56 -1.00
N VAL A 7 -9.93 -10.73 0.13
CA VAL A 7 -9.30 -9.65 0.89
C VAL A 7 -7.78 -9.75 0.74
N ILE A 8 -7.14 -8.71 0.22
CA ILE A 8 -5.68 -8.64 0.00
C ILE A 8 -5.08 -7.55 0.89
N ARG A 9 -3.98 -7.87 1.58
CA ARG A 9 -3.15 -6.87 2.26
C ARG A 9 -2.37 -6.05 1.23
N ALA A 10 -2.30 -4.73 1.43
CA ALA A 10 -1.51 -3.83 0.60
C ALA A 10 -0.04 -4.30 0.43
N ALA A 11 0.52 -3.98 -0.73
CA ALA A 11 1.91 -4.27 -1.05
C ALA A 11 2.90 -3.42 -0.22
N GLU A 12 4.19 -3.59 -0.49
CA GLU A 12 5.24 -2.88 0.21
C GLU A 12 5.19 -1.37 -0.06
N SER A 13 5.24 -0.60 1.03
CA SER A 13 5.16 0.87 1.07
C SER A 13 6.50 1.44 1.55
N CYS A 14 6.77 2.70 1.19
CA CYS A 14 8.08 3.35 1.39
C CYS A 14 8.47 3.58 2.85
N ASP A 15 7.56 3.41 3.81
CA ASP A 15 7.82 3.50 5.26
C ASP A 15 8.57 2.28 5.85
N ARG A 16 8.77 1.22 5.06
CA ARG A 16 9.31 -0.06 5.53
C ARG A 16 10.72 -0.46 5.10
N PRO A 17 11.23 -0.10 3.90
CA PRO A 17 12.44 -0.74 3.40
C PRO A 17 13.72 -0.24 4.09
N ILE A 18 13.71 0.94 4.71
CA ILE A 18 14.91 1.54 5.31
C ILE A 18 14.76 1.60 6.83
N GLU A 19 15.47 0.72 7.53
CA GLU A 19 15.57 0.78 8.99
C GLU A 19 16.39 2.02 9.41
N GLY A 20 15.88 2.78 10.37
CA GLY A 20 16.62 3.87 11.04
C GLY A 20 16.68 5.22 10.32
N LEU A 21 16.27 5.33 9.06
CA LEU A 21 16.21 6.61 8.33
C LEU A 21 14.80 6.93 7.85
N PRO A 22 14.26 8.13 8.14
CA PRO A 22 12.99 8.55 7.58
C PRO A 22 13.15 8.70 6.07
N TRP A 23 12.61 7.73 5.33
CA TRP A 23 12.72 7.58 3.88
C TRP A 23 12.40 8.88 3.11
N ILE A 24 11.50 9.71 3.65
CA ILE A 24 11.10 10.98 3.07
C ILE A 24 12.29 11.97 2.94
N TYR A 25 13.30 11.88 3.80
CA TYR A 25 14.48 12.76 3.75
C TYR A 25 15.40 12.47 2.55
N LEU A 26 15.16 11.38 1.82
CA LEU A 26 15.85 11.06 0.57
C LEU A 26 15.30 11.86 -0.62
N TYR A 27 14.28 12.69 -0.43
CA TYR A 27 13.65 13.50 -1.47
C TYR A 27 13.88 15.00 -1.29
N TRP A 28 14.02 15.71 -2.40
CA TRP A 28 13.93 17.17 -2.45
C TRP A 28 12.47 17.63 -2.28
N PRO A 29 12.23 18.90 -1.89
CA PRO A 29 10.89 19.49 -1.79
C PRO A 29 10.01 19.32 -3.04
N ASP A 30 10.62 19.20 -4.23
CA ASP A 30 9.95 18.98 -5.51
C ASP A 30 9.59 17.51 -5.80
N GLY A 31 9.83 16.62 -4.83
CA GLY A 31 9.59 15.19 -4.91
C GLY A 31 10.65 14.40 -5.66
N LEU A 32 11.70 15.02 -6.20
CA LEU A 32 12.79 14.30 -6.86
C LEU A 32 13.73 13.69 -5.82
N MET A 33 14.11 12.42 -6.00
CA MET A 33 15.08 11.79 -5.10
C MET A 33 16.45 12.49 -5.18
N LYS A 34 17.08 12.77 -4.03
CA LYS A 34 18.18 13.72 -3.90
C LYS A 34 19.39 13.44 -4.81
N ARG A 35 19.71 12.17 -5.09
CA ARG A 35 20.83 11.79 -5.96
C ARG A 35 20.50 11.75 -7.46
N VAL A 36 19.22 11.80 -7.86
CA VAL A 36 18.83 11.89 -9.28
C VAL A 36 19.19 13.26 -9.85
N ARG A 37 19.35 14.28 -8.99
CA ARG A 37 19.83 15.60 -9.34
C ARG A 37 21.35 15.67 -9.10
N TRP A 38 22.16 15.34 -10.11
CA TRP A 38 23.51 15.89 -10.15
C TRP A 38 23.37 17.40 -10.31
N PRO A 39 23.94 18.23 -9.44
CA PRO A 39 24.11 19.63 -9.77
C PRO A 39 25.19 19.69 -10.84
N VAL A 40 24.79 19.64 -12.11
CA VAL A 40 25.59 20.29 -13.15
C VAL A 40 25.30 21.78 -12.98
N HIS A 41 25.88 22.39 -11.95
CA HIS A 41 26.06 23.83 -11.93
C HIS A 41 27.43 24.08 -12.54
N ALA A 42 27.43 24.35 -13.84
CA ALA A 42 28.54 25.05 -14.45
C ALA A 42 28.54 26.45 -13.83
N ASN A 43 29.57 26.74 -13.04
CA ASN A 43 29.89 28.13 -12.72
C ASN A 43 30.26 28.87 -14.03
N PHE A 44 30.31 30.21 -14.00
CA PHE A 44 30.55 31.10 -15.15
C PHE A 44 31.85 30.78 -15.94
N LEU A 45 32.72 29.90 -15.41
CA LEU A 45 33.98 29.44 -16.00
C LEU A 45 33.92 28.02 -16.60
N GLY A 46 32.75 27.39 -16.67
CA GLY A 46 32.59 26.05 -17.25
C GLY A 46 33.18 24.91 -16.40
N ARG A 47 33.55 25.15 -15.13
CA ARG A 47 33.96 24.07 -14.22
C ARG A 47 32.74 23.39 -13.62
N ILE A 48 32.57 22.12 -13.95
CA ILE A 48 31.58 21.25 -13.33
C ILE A 48 31.99 21.04 -11.86
N ARG A 49 31.23 21.59 -10.91
CA ARG A 49 31.35 21.25 -9.49
C ARG A 49 30.31 20.19 -9.13
N THR A 50 30.76 18.96 -8.94
CA THR A 50 29.96 17.89 -8.36
C THR A 50 29.87 18.09 -6.85
N PHE A 51 28.69 18.39 -6.32
CA PHE A 51 28.47 18.33 -4.87
C PHE A 51 28.38 16.86 -4.46
N GLN A 52 29.46 16.32 -3.89
CA GLN A 52 29.43 15.05 -3.17
C GLN A 52 28.87 15.30 -1.77
N ILE A 53 28.05 14.37 -1.27
CA ILE A 53 27.39 14.52 0.02
C ILE A 53 28.32 13.97 1.13
N LYS A 54 28.63 14.83 2.10
CA LYS A 54 29.59 14.75 3.23
C LYS A 54 29.53 13.57 4.21
N LYS A 55 28.63 12.61 4.03
CA LYS A 55 28.53 11.40 4.86
C LYS A 55 28.17 10.24 3.98
N SER A 56 28.55 9.01 4.35
CA SER A 56 28.00 7.77 3.81
C SER A 56 26.49 7.80 3.99
N HIS A 57 25.80 8.50 3.10
CA HIS A 57 24.36 8.42 3.05
C HIS A 57 24.05 6.97 2.71
N PRO A 58 23.07 6.35 3.39
CA PRO A 58 22.56 5.04 3.01
C PRO A 58 22.36 5.11 1.50
N ALA A 59 23.10 4.32 0.70
CA ALA A 59 22.99 4.55 -0.74
C ALA A 59 21.55 4.35 -1.14
N ILE A 60 21.16 5.09 -2.16
CA ILE A 60 19.82 5.07 -2.72
C ILE A 60 19.31 3.65 -2.69
N ASP A 61 18.25 3.45 -1.93
CA ASP A 61 17.50 2.23 -2.06
C ASP A 61 16.76 2.29 -3.40
N GLY A 62 17.24 1.48 -4.35
CA GLY A 62 16.61 1.33 -5.66
C GLY A 62 15.18 0.79 -5.59
N SER A 63 14.71 0.38 -4.40
CA SER A 63 13.30 0.11 -4.14
C SER A 63 12.42 1.36 -4.14
N LEU A 64 12.98 2.54 -3.88
CA LEU A 64 12.19 3.76 -3.73
C LEU A 64 11.87 4.42 -5.09
N PRO A 65 10.68 5.03 -5.26
CA PRO A 65 10.35 5.74 -6.50
C PRO A 65 11.33 6.88 -6.79
N ALA A 66 11.89 6.97 -8.00
CA ALA A 66 12.82 8.05 -8.36
C ALA A 66 12.21 9.47 -8.21
N ARG A 67 10.89 9.58 -8.32
CA ARG A 67 10.13 10.80 -8.10
C ARG A 67 8.81 10.51 -7.40
N LEU A 68 8.52 11.28 -6.35
CA LEU A 68 7.22 11.34 -5.71
C LEU A 68 6.31 12.32 -6.47
N PRO A 69 5.00 12.04 -6.55
CA PRO A 69 4.04 12.99 -7.11
C PRO A 69 4.08 14.34 -6.36
N ALA A 70 4.12 15.43 -7.12
CA ALA A 70 4.19 16.78 -6.57
C ALA A 70 2.80 17.40 -6.55
N PHE A 71 2.30 17.71 -5.36
CA PHE A 71 1.14 18.57 -5.10
C PHE A 71 1.39 19.34 -3.80
N ALA A 72 0.55 20.33 -3.50
CA ALA A 72 0.69 21.12 -2.28
C ALA A 72 0.81 20.21 -1.05
N ASN A 73 1.88 20.40 -0.27
CA ASN A 73 2.22 19.62 0.93
C ASN A 73 2.42 18.11 0.71
N SER A 74 2.66 17.63 -0.52
CA SER A 74 2.70 16.19 -0.80
C SER A 74 3.73 15.43 0.03
N LEU A 75 4.92 16.00 0.27
CA LEU A 75 5.93 15.35 1.11
C LEU A 75 5.49 15.18 2.56
N GLN A 76 4.82 16.18 3.13
CA GLN A 76 4.28 16.09 4.50
C GLN A 76 3.16 15.05 4.57
N GLU A 77 2.32 14.99 3.54
CA GLU A 77 1.27 13.97 3.44
C GLU A 77 1.86 12.56 3.33
N PHE A 78 2.91 12.36 2.53
CA PHE A 78 3.53 11.05 2.37
C PHE A 78 4.20 10.52 3.64
N ILE A 79 4.57 11.36 4.60
CA ILE A 79 5.05 10.89 5.92
C ILE A 79 3.99 10.01 6.60
N TYR A 80 2.72 10.39 6.46
CA TYR A 80 1.59 9.70 7.08
C TYR A 80 0.93 8.68 6.16
N ASP A 81 0.99 8.89 4.84
CA ASP A 81 0.40 8.00 3.84
C ASP A 81 1.41 7.66 2.73
N PRO A 82 2.38 6.78 3.01
CA PRO A 82 3.49 6.49 2.11
C PRO A 82 3.01 5.76 0.84
N PRO A 83 3.59 6.06 -0.33
CA PRO A 83 3.31 5.32 -1.56
C PRO A 83 3.98 3.94 -1.54
N LEU A 84 3.61 3.09 -2.50
CA LEU A 84 4.27 1.82 -2.77
C LEU A 84 5.72 2.01 -3.22
N THR A 85 6.58 1.07 -2.80
CA THR A 85 7.92 0.89 -3.37
C THR A 85 7.82 0.33 -4.79
N ILE A 86 8.91 0.38 -5.55
CA ILE A 86 9.07 -0.28 -6.85
C ILE A 86 8.89 -1.79 -6.68
N TYR A 87 9.47 -2.40 -5.64
CA TYR A 87 9.24 -3.82 -5.32
C TYR A 87 7.78 -4.11 -5.02
N GLY A 88 7.10 -3.27 -4.24
CA GLY A 88 5.67 -3.39 -3.96
C GLY A 88 4.84 -3.45 -5.24
N LYS A 89 5.14 -2.57 -6.20
CA LYS A 89 4.48 -2.58 -7.53
C LYS A 89 4.80 -3.83 -8.33
N LEU A 90 6.06 -4.29 -8.37
CA LEU A 90 6.45 -5.52 -9.06
C LEU A 90 5.74 -6.75 -8.49
N MET A 91 5.65 -6.84 -7.16
CA MET A 91 4.94 -7.93 -6.49
C MET A 91 3.43 -7.91 -6.80
N CYS A 92 2.83 -6.73 -6.99
CA CYS A 92 1.44 -6.63 -7.46
C CYS A 92 1.29 -7.18 -8.88
N LYS A 93 2.25 -6.95 -9.78
CA LYS A 93 2.21 -7.52 -11.14
C LYS A 93 2.19 -9.05 -11.11
N LEU A 94 3.10 -9.63 -10.34
CA LEU A 94 3.16 -11.08 -10.13
C LEU A 94 1.86 -11.61 -9.51
N ALA A 95 1.28 -10.90 -8.55
CA ALA A 95 -0.01 -11.27 -7.97
C ALA A 95 -1.14 -11.28 -9.02
N SER A 96 -1.19 -10.28 -9.91
CA SER A 96 -2.16 -10.26 -11.02
C SER A 96 -2.01 -11.46 -11.95
N GLU A 97 -0.78 -11.87 -12.27
CA GLU A 97 -0.53 -13.06 -13.10
C GLU A 97 -1.10 -14.33 -12.46
N TYR A 98 -0.90 -14.52 -11.15
CA TYR A 98 -1.48 -15.66 -10.43
C TYR A 98 -3.00 -15.62 -10.33
N LEU A 99 -3.60 -14.43 -10.18
CA LEU A 99 -5.06 -14.29 -10.22
C LEU A 99 -5.63 -14.71 -11.57
N LEU A 100 -4.97 -14.32 -12.68
CA LEU A 100 -5.35 -14.74 -14.04
C LEU A 100 -5.20 -16.24 -14.25
N GLN A 101 -4.16 -16.87 -13.68
CA GLN A 101 -3.97 -18.32 -13.73
C GLN A 101 -5.05 -19.07 -12.95
N THR A 102 -5.50 -18.51 -11.83
CA THR A 102 -6.52 -19.14 -10.97
C THR A 102 -7.92 -18.98 -11.53
N LYS A 103 -8.23 -17.82 -12.12
CA LYS A 103 -9.51 -17.55 -12.78
C LYS A 103 -9.27 -16.76 -14.06
N ALA A 104 -9.40 -17.45 -15.20
CA ALA A 104 -9.36 -16.79 -16.50
C ALA A 104 -10.41 -15.67 -16.54
N ASN A 105 -10.02 -14.50 -17.04
CA ASN A 105 -10.85 -13.28 -17.04
C ASN A 105 -11.24 -12.78 -15.63
N PHE A 106 -10.31 -12.85 -14.67
CA PHE A 106 -10.52 -12.40 -13.29
C PHE A 106 -11.17 -11.01 -13.19
N GLY A 107 -10.77 -10.05 -14.04
CA GLY A 107 -11.35 -8.70 -14.07
C GLY A 107 -12.87 -8.69 -14.30
N SER A 108 -13.36 -9.48 -15.26
CA SER A 108 -14.80 -9.61 -15.55
C SER A 108 -15.60 -10.17 -14.38
N CYS A 109 -14.97 -10.95 -13.49
CA CYS A 109 -15.61 -11.48 -12.29
C CYS A 109 -15.87 -10.43 -11.20
N LEU A 110 -15.32 -9.22 -11.32
CA LEU A 110 -15.46 -8.14 -10.32
C LEU A 110 -16.76 -7.35 -10.48
N GLY A 111 -17.58 -7.60 -11.50
CA GLY A 111 -18.83 -6.89 -11.71
C GLY A 111 -18.67 -5.36 -11.87
N GLY A 112 -17.50 -4.91 -12.35
CA GLY A 112 -17.18 -3.52 -12.62
C GLY A 112 -16.75 -2.68 -11.41
N VAL A 113 -16.64 -3.27 -10.20
CA VAL A 113 -16.21 -2.53 -9.00
C VAL A 113 -15.28 -3.34 -8.09
N ALA A 114 -14.25 -2.69 -7.56
CA ALA A 114 -13.39 -3.23 -6.50
C ALA A 114 -13.15 -2.15 -5.43
N TYR A 115 -12.88 -2.57 -4.20
CA TYR A 115 -12.83 -1.64 -3.06
C TYR A 115 -11.46 -1.63 -2.39
N CYS A 116 -11.11 -0.50 -1.78
CA CYS A 116 -9.89 -0.39 -0.99
C CYS A 116 -10.05 0.54 0.21
N SER A 117 -9.15 0.38 1.18
CA SER A 117 -8.89 1.36 2.22
C SER A 117 -8.40 2.69 1.62
N PRO A 118 -8.69 3.83 2.28
CA PRO A 118 -8.21 5.15 1.83
C PRO A 118 -6.69 5.31 1.83
N CYS A 119 -5.91 4.44 2.47
CA CYS A 119 -4.44 4.53 2.42
C CYS A 119 -3.92 4.47 0.98
N LEU A 120 -3.01 5.38 0.61
CA LEU A 120 -2.41 5.47 -0.72
C LEU A 120 -1.83 4.15 -1.19
N CYS A 121 -1.14 3.42 -0.32
CA CYS A 121 -0.59 2.10 -0.65
C CYS A 121 -1.68 1.07 -1.01
N CYS A 122 -2.86 1.13 -0.39
CA CYS A 122 -4.01 0.27 -0.73
C CYS A 122 -4.59 0.65 -2.10
N ILE A 123 -4.77 1.95 -2.35
CA ILE A 123 -5.27 2.46 -3.64
C ILE A 123 -4.32 2.08 -4.77
N GLN A 124 -3.01 2.31 -4.60
CA GLN A 124 -1.99 1.96 -5.59
C GLN A 124 -1.87 0.45 -5.78
N THR A 125 -2.00 -0.36 -4.72
CA THR A 125 -2.01 -1.82 -4.85
C THR A 125 -3.16 -2.25 -5.75
N LEU A 126 -4.37 -1.75 -5.51
CA LEU A 126 -5.54 -2.10 -6.32
C LEU A 126 -5.42 -1.62 -7.76
N ASP A 127 -4.94 -0.39 -7.98
CA ASP A 127 -4.75 0.17 -9.33
C ASP A 127 -3.72 -0.62 -10.15
N VAL A 128 -2.59 -0.99 -9.54
CA VAL A 128 -1.58 -1.84 -10.19
C VAL A 128 -2.15 -3.22 -10.47
N LEU A 129 -2.90 -3.82 -9.53
CA LEU A 129 -3.53 -5.11 -9.74
C LEU A 129 -4.45 -5.09 -10.97
N LEU A 130 -5.43 -4.18 -10.99
CA LEU A 130 -6.41 -4.05 -12.08
C LEU A 130 -5.75 -3.77 -13.43
N THR A 131 -4.74 -2.89 -13.45
CA THR A 131 -3.99 -2.57 -14.68
C THR A 131 -3.30 -3.81 -15.25
N ASN A 132 -2.68 -4.65 -14.41
CA ASN A 132 -1.98 -5.87 -14.87
C ASN A 132 -2.93 -7.06 -15.09
N LEU A 133 -4.17 -6.99 -14.60
CA LEU A 133 -5.24 -7.91 -14.99
C LEU A 133 -5.78 -7.63 -16.40
N GLY A 134 -5.35 -6.53 -17.04
CA GLY A 134 -5.91 -6.07 -18.32
C GLY A 134 -7.31 -5.47 -18.21
N ASP A 135 -7.80 -5.26 -16.99
CA ASP A 135 -9.14 -4.75 -16.73
C ASP A 135 -9.17 -3.22 -16.86
N GLN A 136 -10.04 -2.72 -17.75
CA GLN A 136 -10.25 -1.29 -17.98
C GLN A 136 -11.59 -0.78 -17.44
N GLU A 137 -12.52 -1.68 -17.16
CA GLU A 137 -13.91 -1.36 -16.79
C GLU A 137 -14.08 -1.19 -15.28
N THR A 138 -13.32 -1.94 -14.46
CA THR A 138 -13.48 -1.93 -13.01
C THR A 138 -13.05 -0.61 -12.42
N LYS A 139 -13.97 0.04 -11.70
CA LYS A 139 -13.72 1.25 -10.93
C LYS A 139 -13.25 0.93 -9.51
N ILE A 140 -12.37 1.78 -9.00
CA ILE A 140 -11.88 1.71 -7.62
C ILE A 140 -12.80 2.53 -6.72
N ARG A 141 -13.42 1.86 -5.74
CA ARG A 141 -14.25 2.48 -4.71
C ARG A 141 -13.49 2.56 -3.40
N ILE A 142 -13.25 3.77 -2.93
CA ILE A 142 -12.52 4.02 -1.69
C ILE A 142 -13.51 3.98 -0.53
N GLU A 143 -13.36 3.00 0.36
CA GLU A 143 -14.27 2.79 1.49
C GLU A 143 -13.56 3.19 2.80
N PRO A 144 -13.90 4.34 3.42
CA PRO A 144 -13.34 4.78 4.69
C PRO A 144 -13.50 3.74 5.80
N GLY A 145 -14.56 2.92 5.74
CA GLY A 145 -14.80 1.82 6.64
C GLY A 145 -13.74 0.73 6.62
N LEU A 146 -12.87 0.69 5.60
CA LEU A 146 -11.72 -0.21 5.52
C LEU A 146 -10.41 0.41 6.04
N ALA A 147 -10.45 1.62 6.60
CA ALA A 147 -9.30 2.26 7.24
C ALA A 147 -8.80 1.45 8.45
N ASP A 148 -7.48 1.51 8.68
CA ASP A 148 -6.82 0.81 9.78
C ASP A 148 -7.16 1.43 11.15
N PHE A 149 -6.91 0.67 12.21
CA PHE A 149 -7.07 1.07 13.60
C PHE A 149 -5.87 1.90 14.07
N VAL A 150 -6.10 2.97 14.83
CA VAL A 150 -5.03 3.90 15.26
C VAL A 150 -3.88 3.20 15.98
N ASP A 151 -4.16 2.21 16.82
CA ASP A 151 -3.11 1.43 17.51
C ASP A 151 -2.15 0.72 16.54
N HIS A 152 -2.55 0.49 15.30
CA HIS A 152 -1.72 -0.19 14.30
C HIS A 152 -0.74 0.74 13.61
N HIS A 153 -1.12 1.99 13.35
CA HIS A 153 -0.33 2.95 12.59
C HIS A 153 0.26 4.08 13.42
N GLY A 154 -0.20 4.29 14.66
CA GLY A 154 0.38 5.23 15.63
C GLY A 154 0.10 6.70 15.34
N PHE A 155 -0.81 7.00 14.40
CA PHE A 155 -1.21 8.37 14.08
C PHE A 155 -2.67 8.58 14.47
N GLU A 156 -2.95 9.62 15.26
CA GLU A 156 -4.32 10.02 15.63
C GLU A 156 -5.07 10.71 14.49
N ARG A 157 -4.49 10.74 13.28
CA ARG A 157 -5.03 11.42 12.11
C ARG A 157 -5.97 10.49 11.35
N ALA A 158 -7.12 11.02 10.94
CA ALA A 158 -7.98 10.33 9.98
C ALA A 158 -7.20 10.06 8.67
N PRO A 159 -7.53 8.97 7.94
CA PRO A 159 -6.89 8.70 6.66
C PRO A 159 -6.99 9.89 5.71
N THR A 160 -5.93 10.13 4.93
CA THR A 160 -5.95 11.19 3.91
C THR A 160 -6.87 10.80 2.76
N PHE A 161 -7.82 11.66 2.41
CA PHE A 161 -8.66 11.51 1.22
C PHE A 161 -8.12 12.40 0.12
N TYR A 162 -7.58 11.77 -0.91
CA TYR A 162 -7.09 12.49 -2.08
C TYR A 162 -8.26 13.03 -2.92
N THR A 163 -8.11 14.24 -3.42
CA THR A 163 -9.01 14.86 -4.38
C THR A 163 -8.87 14.21 -5.76
N THR A 164 -9.85 14.45 -6.63
CA THR A 164 -9.79 14.03 -8.04
C THR A 164 -8.51 14.55 -8.74
N GLU A 165 -8.10 15.77 -8.45
CA GLU A 165 -6.87 16.36 -9.00
C GLU A 165 -5.63 15.61 -8.51
N GLN A 166 -5.56 15.32 -7.21
CA GLN A 166 -4.45 14.55 -6.63
C GLN A 166 -4.38 13.13 -7.22
N PHE A 167 -5.52 12.47 -7.45
CA PHE A 167 -5.52 11.18 -8.17
C PHE A 167 -4.97 11.29 -9.59
N GLY A 168 -5.28 12.38 -10.30
CA GLY A 168 -4.67 12.68 -11.60
C GLY A 168 -3.14 12.79 -11.53
N LEU A 169 -2.62 13.49 -10.53
CA LEU A 169 -1.17 13.65 -10.29
C LEU A 169 -0.50 12.33 -9.85
N LEU A 170 -1.23 11.49 -9.12
CA LEU A 170 -0.83 10.12 -8.77
C LEU A 170 -0.92 9.15 -9.97
N LYS A 171 -1.47 9.59 -11.11
CA LYS A 171 -1.76 8.79 -12.31
C LYS A 171 -2.76 7.65 -12.09
N ILE A 172 -3.68 7.82 -11.16
CA ILE A 172 -4.74 6.85 -10.84
C ILE A 172 -6.07 7.40 -11.38
N THR A 173 -6.51 6.91 -12.54
CA THR A 173 -7.64 7.51 -13.27
C THR A 173 -8.97 6.78 -13.09
N ARG A 174 -8.96 5.58 -12.50
CA ARG A 174 -10.13 4.68 -12.39
C ARG A 174 -10.91 4.78 -11.07
N VAL A 175 -10.64 5.79 -10.23
CA VAL A 175 -11.39 6.02 -8.99
C VAL A 175 -12.85 6.39 -9.30
N ASP A 176 -13.81 5.72 -8.67
CA ASP A 176 -15.24 5.99 -8.78
C ASP A 176 -15.60 7.25 -7.99
N LYS A 177 -15.75 8.36 -8.70
CA LYS A 177 -16.10 9.67 -8.11
C LYS A 177 -17.54 9.76 -7.63
N ASN A 178 -18.40 8.84 -8.08
CA ASN A 178 -19.83 8.83 -7.74
C ASN A 178 -20.14 7.83 -6.61
N TYR A 179 -19.12 7.16 -6.09
CA TYR A 179 -19.28 6.22 -5.01
C TYR A 179 -19.65 6.92 -3.71
N HIS A 180 -20.75 6.46 -3.11
CA HIS A 180 -21.18 6.87 -1.78
C HIS A 180 -20.76 5.77 -0.79
N PRO A 181 -19.79 6.02 0.10
CA PRO A 181 -19.29 4.99 1.00
C PRO A 181 -20.35 4.49 1.99
N ILE A 182 -20.25 3.21 2.37
CA ILE A 182 -21.09 2.62 3.42
C ILE A 182 -20.75 3.26 4.77
N PHE A 183 -19.46 3.48 5.03
CA PHE A 183 -19.01 4.14 6.25
C PHE A 183 -18.53 5.55 5.92
N GLN A 184 -19.22 6.54 6.49
CA GLN A 184 -18.88 7.95 6.30
C GLN A 184 -17.60 8.30 7.07
N ILE A 185 -16.71 9.07 6.45
CA ILE A 185 -15.44 9.48 7.08
C ILE A 185 -15.66 10.26 8.37
N SER A 186 -16.76 11.02 8.48
CA SER A 186 -17.15 11.75 9.69
C SER A 186 -17.46 10.85 10.90
N ALA A 187 -17.71 9.56 10.66
CA ALA A 187 -17.92 8.57 11.71
C ALA A 187 -16.60 7.92 12.19
N TRP A 188 -15.48 8.15 11.50
CA TRP A 188 -14.17 7.63 11.90
C TRP A 188 -13.69 8.34 13.18
N LYS A 189 -13.21 7.57 14.15
CA LYS A 189 -12.72 8.09 15.43
C LYS A 189 -11.38 7.42 15.76
N SER A 190 -10.40 8.24 16.14
CA SER A 190 -9.10 7.74 16.60
C SER A 190 -9.21 6.93 17.90
N SER A 191 -10.23 7.23 18.72
CA SER A 191 -10.52 6.58 19.99
C SER A 191 -11.39 5.32 19.87
N GLU A 192 -11.51 4.70 18.67
CA GLU A 192 -12.31 3.48 18.52
C GLU A 192 -11.74 2.35 19.39
N SER A 193 -12.58 1.51 19.99
CA SER A 193 -12.07 0.32 20.70
C SER A 193 -11.77 -0.79 19.70
N ARG A 194 -10.93 -1.78 20.08
CA ARG A 194 -10.68 -2.97 19.24
C ARG A 194 -11.99 -3.68 18.83
N ALA A 195 -12.95 -3.77 19.75
CA ALA A 195 -14.27 -4.33 19.45
C ALA A 195 -15.04 -3.48 18.41
N ALA A 196 -15.06 -2.15 18.59
CA ALA A 196 -15.69 -1.25 17.63
C ALA A 196 -15.02 -1.29 16.24
N PHE A 197 -13.70 -1.43 16.20
CA PHE A 197 -12.94 -1.65 14.97
C PHE A 197 -13.37 -2.94 14.25
N CYS A 198 -13.40 -4.07 14.96
CA CYS A 198 -13.86 -5.35 14.40
C CYS A 198 -15.31 -5.28 13.92
N ASP A 199 -16.21 -4.66 14.68
CA ASP A 199 -17.61 -4.46 14.30
C ASP A 199 -17.74 -3.57 13.06
N ARG A 200 -16.95 -2.51 12.97
CA ARG A 200 -16.87 -1.63 11.79
C ARG A 200 -16.44 -2.42 10.56
N GLN A 201 -15.33 -3.16 10.64
CA GLN A 201 -14.84 -4.00 9.55
C GLN A 201 -15.93 -5.00 9.10
N LYS A 202 -16.57 -5.69 10.05
CA LYS A 202 -17.64 -6.66 9.76
C LYS A 202 -18.82 -6.02 9.04
N LYS A 203 -19.39 -4.95 9.59
CA LYS A 203 -20.58 -4.28 9.04
C LYS A 203 -20.34 -3.76 7.63
N VAL A 204 -19.17 -3.16 7.41
CA VAL A 204 -18.78 -2.61 6.11
C VAL A 204 -18.65 -3.74 5.08
N VAL A 205 -17.91 -4.80 5.41
CA VAL A 205 -17.69 -5.91 4.47
C VAL A 205 -18.97 -6.70 4.19
N ASP A 206 -19.82 -6.96 5.19
CA ASP A 206 -21.13 -7.57 4.98
C ASP A 206 -21.99 -6.73 4.03
N SER A 207 -22.05 -5.42 4.26
CA SER A 207 -22.83 -4.50 3.42
C SER A 207 -22.29 -4.41 1.99
N LEU A 208 -20.96 -4.39 1.83
CA LEU A 208 -20.30 -4.45 0.52
C LEU A 208 -20.63 -5.75 -0.22
N PHE A 209 -20.60 -6.87 0.49
CA PHE A 209 -20.87 -8.19 -0.06
C PHE A 209 -22.33 -8.31 -0.51
N ASP A 210 -23.28 -7.81 0.27
CA ASP A 210 -24.71 -7.89 -0.04
C ASP A 210 -25.12 -7.04 -1.27
N VAL A 211 -24.38 -5.96 -1.57
CA VAL A 211 -24.65 -5.11 -2.75
C VAL A 211 -23.78 -5.42 -3.97
N HIS A 212 -22.76 -6.27 -3.82
CA HIS A 212 -21.84 -6.61 -4.90
C HIS A 212 -22.50 -7.55 -5.92
N LYS A 213 -22.31 -7.26 -7.22
CA LYS A 213 -22.95 -8.00 -8.32
C LYS A 213 -22.03 -8.97 -9.06
N GLY A 214 -20.73 -8.92 -8.79
CA GLY A 214 -19.74 -9.81 -9.38
C GLY A 214 -19.65 -11.17 -8.68
N ASP A 215 -18.92 -12.08 -9.29
CA ASP A 215 -18.58 -13.37 -8.69
C ASP A 215 -17.48 -13.22 -7.63
N VAL A 216 -16.69 -12.14 -7.66
CA VAL A 216 -15.58 -11.90 -6.73
C VAL A 216 -15.62 -10.45 -6.24
N LEU A 217 -15.92 -10.27 -4.96
CA LEU A 217 -15.71 -9.00 -4.26
C LEU A 217 -14.23 -8.88 -3.86
N LEU A 218 -13.48 -8.05 -4.58
CA LEU A 218 -12.08 -7.74 -4.29
C LEU A 218 -11.96 -6.53 -3.35
N LEU A 219 -11.31 -6.74 -2.20
CA LEU A 219 -10.96 -5.72 -1.23
C LEU A 219 -9.44 -5.62 -1.04
N VAL A 220 -8.88 -4.40 -1.03
CA VAL A 220 -7.48 -4.15 -0.64
C VAL A 220 -7.42 -3.31 0.63
N THR A 221 -6.79 -3.83 1.68
CA THR A 221 -6.70 -3.16 3.00
C THR A 221 -5.34 -3.43 3.67
N GLN A 222 -5.17 -3.07 4.95
CA GLN A 222 -3.96 -3.35 5.72
C GLN A 222 -3.98 -4.75 6.35
N GLY A 223 -2.81 -5.23 6.78
CA GLY A 223 -2.66 -6.56 7.38
C GLY A 223 -3.54 -6.82 8.61
N PRO A 224 -3.61 -5.89 9.57
CA PRO A 224 -4.51 -6.04 10.72
C PRO A 224 -5.99 -6.18 10.32
N ASN A 225 -6.44 -5.41 9.33
CA ASN A 225 -7.82 -5.49 8.82
C ASN A 225 -8.12 -6.85 8.22
N LEU A 226 -7.18 -7.47 7.48
CA LEU A 226 -7.38 -8.81 6.93
C LEU A 226 -7.71 -9.83 8.03
N ALA A 227 -6.96 -9.79 9.15
CA ALA A 227 -7.23 -10.66 10.29
C ALA A 227 -8.57 -10.33 10.95
N ALA A 228 -8.86 -9.05 11.19
CA ALA A 228 -10.11 -8.61 11.80
C ALA A 228 -11.35 -8.99 10.98
N ILE A 229 -11.31 -8.77 9.65
CA ILE A 229 -12.38 -9.13 8.73
C ILE A 229 -12.60 -10.65 8.74
N SER A 230 -11.52 -11.43 8.59
CA SER A 230 -11.60 -12.90 8.59
C SER A 230 -12.22 -13.44 9.88
N HIS A 231 -11.77 -12.98 11.05
CA HIS A 231 -12.31 -13.43 12.33
C HIS A 231 -13.77 -13.00 12.52
N ALA A 232 -14.09 -11.73 12.26
CA ALA A 232 -15.41 -11.19 12.53
C ALA A 232 -16.50 -11.80 11.63
N LEU A 233 -16.22 -12.04 10.35
CA LEU A 233 -17.18 -12.64 9.41
C LEU A 233 -17.40 -14.15 9.66
N ARG A 234 -16.41 -14.82 10.24
CA ARG A 234 -16.49 -16.24 10.64
C ARG A 234 -17.09 -16.42 12.04
N LYS A 235 -17.46 -15.33 12.73
CA LYS A 235 -17.90 -15.32 14.14
C LYS A 235 -16.87 -15.99 15.07
N MET A 236 -15.58 -15.86 14.74
CA MET A 236 -14.50 -16.31 15.60
C MET A 236 -14.06 -15.16 16.49
N PRO A 237 -13.81 -15.40 17.79
CA PRO A 237 -13.17 -14.38 18.61
C PRO A 237 -11.82 -14.02 18.00
N LEU A 238 -11.50 -12.72 17.96
CA LEU A 238 -10.12 -12.31 17.76
C LEU A 238 -9.43 -12.58 19.10
N GLU A 239 -8.52 -13.56 19.13
CA GLU A 239 -7.78 -13.88 20.36
C GLU A 239 -7.14 -12.59 20.89
N MET A 240 -7.28 -12.35 22.19
CA MET A 240 -6.67 -11.18 22.83
C MET A 240 -5.15 -11.16 22.64
N ASP A 241 -4.56 -12.34 22.43
CA ASP A 241 -3.14 -12.58 22.20
C ASP A 241 -2.66 -12.21 20.79
N ILE A 242 -3.56 -11.93 19.84
CA ILE A 242 -3.16 -11.38 18.54
C ILE A 242 -2.74 -9.92 18.76
N THR A 243 -1.45 -9.76 19.03
CA THR A 243 -0.84 -8.46 19.29
C THR A 243 -0.63 -7.66 18.00
N VAL A 244 -0.57 -6.33 18.11
CA VAL A 244 -0.23 -5.45 16.98
C VAL A 244 1.07 -5.87 16.27
N PRO A 245 2.16 -6.25 16.98
CA PRO A 245 3.35 -6.82 16.35
C PRO A 245 3.07 -8.05 15.48
N MET A 246 2.18 -8.96 15.91
CA MET A 246 1.80 -10.13 15.12
C MET A 246 1.05 -9.74 13.85
N LEU A 247 0.13 -8.78 13.93
CA LEU A 247 -0.59 -8.27 12.77
C LEU A 247 0.35 -7.53 11.79
N LYS A 248 1.37 -6.84 12.31
CA LYS A 248 2.42 -6.20 11.49
C LYS A 248 3.23 -7.23 10.69
N LYS A 249 3.43 -8.45 11.21
CA LYS A 249 4.13 -9.57 10.55
C LYS A 249 3.36 -10.25 9.42
N VAL A 250 2.07 -9.96 9.21
CA VAL A 250 1.33 -10.49 8.06
C VAL A 250 2.11 -10.15 6.76
N PRO A 251 2.44 -11.09 5.87
CA PRO A 251 3.23 -10.78 4.67
C PRO A 251 2.52 -9.78 3.74
N LYS A 252 3.28 -8.95 3.03
CA LYS A 252 2.73 -8.06 1.99
C LYS A 252 2.04 -8.92 0.91
N LEU A 253 0.88 -8.47 0.40
CA LEU A 253 0.01 -9.24 -0.50
C LEU A 253 -0.51 -10.57 0.05
N ALA A 254 -0.38 -10.85 1.34
CA ALA A 254 -1.14 -11.93 1.96
C ALA A 254 -2.64 -11.70 1.73
N CYS A 255 -3.38 -12.78 1.51
CA CYS A 255 -4.80 -12.71 1.23
C CYS A 255 -5.58 -13.79 1.96
N CYS A 256 -6.90 -13.61 2.03
CA CYS A 256 -7.83 -14.69 2.30
C CYS A 256 -8.98 -14.64 1.30
N THR A 257 -9.49 -15.82 0.93
CA THR A 257 -10.70 -15.97 0.14
C THR A 257 -11.76 -16.63 1.00
N MET A 258 -12.97 -16.07 0.99
CA MET A 258 -14.10 -16.57 1.76
C MET A 258 -15.35 -16.69 0.88
N GLU A 259 -16.22 -17.62 1.24
CA GLU A 259 -17.56 -17.78 0.66
C GLU A 259 -18.60 -17.64 1.76
N LYS A 260 -19.75 -17.02 1.45
CA LYS A 260 -20.86 -16.87 2.39
C LYS A 260 -21.75 -18.10 2.32
N GLU A 261 -21.82 -18.85 3.42
CA GLU A 261 -22.75 -19.96 3.58
C GLU A 261 -23.80 -19.61 4.63
N GLY A 262 -24.98 -19.19 4.17
CA GLY A 262 -26.03 -18.65 5.04
C GLY A 262 -25.60 -17.35 5.69
N ALA A 263 -25.47 -17.34 7.02
CA ALA A 263 -25.12 -16.16 7.82
C ALA A 263 -23.65 -16.12 8.28
N ILE A 264 -22.80 -17.02 7.77
CA ILE A 264 -21.41 -17.16 8.19
C ILE A 264 -20.52 -17.27 6.96
N PHE A 265 -19.36 -16.63 6.99
CA PHE A 265 -18.34 -16.82 5.96
C PHE A 265 -17.46 -18.02 6.30
N LYS A 266 -17.02 -18.77 5.29
CA LYS A 266 -16.03 -19.83 5.43
C LYS A 266 -14.81 -19.51 4.59
N LEU A 267 -13.62 -19.81 5.13
CA LEU A 267 -12.39 -19.73 4.34
C LEU A 267 -12.40 -20.84 3.30
N VAL A 268 -12.06 -20.49 2.06
CA VAL A 268 -11.86 -21.41 0.97
C VAL A 268 -10.42 -21.30 0.47
N ARG A 269 -10.05 -22.12 -0.52
CA ARG A 269 -8.72 -22.02 -1.14
C ARG A 269 -8.48 -20.59 -1.63
N PRO A 270 -7.39 -19.93 -1.23
CA PRO A 270 -7.08 -18.58 -1.68
C PRO A 270 -6.97 -18.50 -3.21
N LEU A 271 -7.55 -17.46 -3.80
CA LEU A 271 -7.43 -17.16 -5.23
C LEU A 271 -6.02 -16.69 -5.62
N LEU A 272 -5.24 -16.24 -4.65
CA LEU A 272 -3.85 -15.85 -4.81
C LEU A 272 -2.99 -16.77 -3.91
N PRO A 273 -2.02 -17.53 -4.46
CA PRO A 273 -1.13 -18.32 -3.64
C PRO A 273 -0.24 -17.42 -2.75
N PRO A 274 0.26 -17.92 -1.61
CA PRO A 274 1.21 -17.17 -0.79
C PRO A 274 2.45 -16.76 -1.60
N LEU A 275 2.74 -15.46 -1.62
CA LEU A 275 3.93 -14.92 -2.26
C LEU A 275 5.04 -14.76 -1.22
N LYS A 276 6.16 -15.46 -1.44
CA LYS A 276 7.36 -15.36 -0.59
C LYS A 276 8.48 -14.70 -1.37
N CYS A 277 8.86 -13.48 -0.98
CA CYS A 277 10.06 -12.83 -1.46
C CYS A 277 11.12 -12.86 -0.34
N PRO A 278 12.32 -13.41 -0.56
CA PRO A 278 13.42 -13.26 0.37
C PRO A 278 13.73 -11.78 0.59
N LYS A 279 14.10 -11.38 1.81
CA LYS A 279 14.61 -10.03 2.04
C LYS A 279 15.90 -9.87 1.23
N SER A 280 15.98 -8.82 0.42
CA SER A 280 17.26 -8.37 -0.13
C SER A 280 17.93 -7.48 0.90
N GLY A 281 19.19 -7.76 1.21
CA GLY A 281 20.02 -6.86 2.01
C GLY A 281 20.49 -5.67 1.18
N TYR A 282 21.05 -4.69 1.88
CA TYR A 282 21.79 -3.60 1.26
C TYR A 282 23.28 -3.96 1.32
N LEU A 283 23.99 -3.86 0.19
CA LEU A 283 25.44 -4.11 0.14
C LEU A 283 26.18 -2.80 0.44
N GLN A 284 26.83 -2.76 1.60
CA GLN A 284 27.79 -1.72 1.96
C GLN A 284 29.17 -2.14 1.45
N TRP A 285 29.56 -1.57 0.32
CA TRP A 285 30.82 -1.90 -0.32
C TRP A 285 32.03 -1.55 0.56
N ASP A 286 31.92 -0.50 1.36
CA ASP A 286 32.90 -0.05 2.35
C ASP A 286 33.10 -1.05 3.51
N GLU A 287 32.11 -1.90 3.81
CA GLU A 287 32.28 -3.00 4.77
C GLU A 287 33.03 -4.20 4.16
N TRP A 288 33.16 -4.26 2.83
CA TRP A 288 33.71 -5.41 2.09
C TRP A 288 35.07 -5.13 1.44
N ASP A 289 35.39 -3.87 1.19
CA ASP A 289 36.62 -3.48 0.52
C ASP A 289 37.14 -2.15 1.06
N ASP A 290 38.13 -2.26 1.95
CA ASP A 290 38.83 -1.12 2.56
C ASP A 290 39.56 -0.23 1.52
N THR A 291 39.73 -0.71 0.27
CA THR A 291 40.31 0.10 -0.81
C THR A 291 39.31 1.04 -1.46
N ILE A 292 38.02 0.91 -1.15
CA ILE A 292 36.99 1.85 -1.56
C ILE A 292 37.11 3.10 -0.68
N GLN A 293 38.13 3.89 -0.99
CA GLN A 293 38.30 5.22 -0.44
C GLN A 293 37.20 6.12 -1.00
N HIS A 294 36.21 6.42 -0.17
CA HIS A 294 35.41 7.62 -0.38
C HIS A 294 36.35 8.80 -0.20
N GLY A 295 36.77 9.42 -1.32
CA GLY A 295 37.84 10.41 -1.37
C GLY A 295 37.80 11.37 -0.18
N GLU A 296 38.90 11.40 0.57
CA GLU A 296 39.09 12.31 1.69
C GLU A 296 38.90 13.75 1.20
N GLU A 297 37.99 14.46 1.85
CA GLU A 297 37.68 15.86 1.55
C GLU A 297 38.87 16.75 1.94
N GLU A 298 39.44 17.50 0.99
CA GLU A 298 40.20 18.69 1.34
C GLU A 298 39.22 19.73 1.92
N GLU A 299 39.33 20.02 3.22
CA GLU A 299 38.71 21.19 3.82
C GLU A 299 39.30 22.48 3.20
N TYR A 300 38.54 23.13 2.31
CA TYR A 300 38.75 24.52 1.88
C TYR A 300 37.41 25.27 1.79
#